data_AF-A0ABD3RHW5-F1
#
_entry.id   AF-A0ABD3RHW5-F1
#
_cell.length_a   1.000
_cell.length_b   1.000
_cell.length_c   1.000
_cell.angle_alpha   90.00
_cell.angle_beta   90.00
_cell.angle_gamma   90.00
#
_symmetry.space_group_name_H-M   'P 1'
#
loop_
_entity.id
_entity.type
_entity.pdbx_description
1 polymer ?
#
loop_
_entity_poly.entity_id
_entity_poly.type
_entity_poly.pdbx_seq_one_letter_code
_entity_poly.pdbx_strand_id
1 'polypeptide(L)'
;MDPMSRVHGTIVVTTESRAILDLAIAAKNYTGFPFKVIANDQDVAQDTGNVGTIKNNNAGDDVMYSTFTSIQMQLMTGDTIGICCSNFHKLISIFLGNGYGEGSFNNFECLQENENPAYRVCCKWTNTQVSIIPSGNKHLMNTRYQQM
;
A
#
# COMPACT_ATOMS: atom_id res chain seq x y z
N MET A 1 32.28 -21.10 -5.46
CA MET A 1 31.39 -19.95 -5.65
C MET A 1 29.99 -20.42 -5.31
N ASP A 2 29.38 -19.84 -4.27
CA ASP A 2 28.12 -20.31 -3.70
C ASP A 2 26.93 -19.92 -4.60
N PRO A 3 26.13 -20.88 -5.12
CA PRO A 3 24.94 -20.60 -5.90
C PRO A 3 23.79 -19.92 -5.12
N MET A 4 23.99 -19.60 -3.83
CA MET A 4 23.04 -18.85 -2.99
C MET A 4 23.26 -17.34 -2.90
N SER A 5 24.21 -16.74 -3.63
CA SER A 5 24.26 -15.28 -3.80
C SER A 5 23.14 -14.76 -4.74
N ARG A 6 21.88 -15.16 -4.50
CA ARG A 6 20.74 -14.66 -5.27
C ARG A 6 20.52 -13.20 -4.91
N VAL A 7 20.65 -12.33 -5.90
CA VAL A 7 20.16 -10.95 -5.81
C VAL A 7 18.66 -11.04 -5.57
N HIS A 8 18.23 -10.92 -4.32
CA HIS A 8 16.82 -10.92 -3.99
C HIS A 8 16.21 -9.63 -4.55
N GLY A 9 15.14 -9.75 -5.35
CA GLY A 9 14.26 -8.62 -5.60
C GLY A 9 13.74 -8.09 -4.26
N THR A 10 13.67 -6.77 -4.12
CA THR A 10 13.19 -6.12 -2.89
C THR A 10 11.77 -5.63 -3.09
N ILE A 11 10.87 -6.05 -2.22
CA ILE A 11 9.49 -5.57 -2.16
C ILE A 11 9.40 -4.54 -1.03
N VAL A 12 8.98 -3.34 -1.39
CA VAL A 12 8.67 -2.27 -0.44
C VAL A 12 7.16 -2.29 -0.19
N VAL A 13 6.75 -2.40 1.07
CA VAL A 13 5.35 -2.42 1.47
C VAL A 13 5.07 -1.24 2.39
N THR A 14 4.12 -0.42 1.99
CA THR A 14 3.52 0.61 2.85
C THR A 14 2.02 0.37 2.86
N THR A 15 1.39 0.42 4.03
CA THR A 15 -0.02 0.06 4.15
C THR A 15 -0.57 0.71 5.40
N GLU A 16 -1.77 1.25 5.30
CA GLU A 16 -2.57 1.64 6.47
C GLU A 16 -3.25 0.42 7.09
N SER A 17 -3.28 -0.76 6.46
CA SER A 17 -3.92 -1.94 7.03
C SER A 17 -2.98 -2.74 7.92
N ARG A 18 -3.35 -2.90 9.21
CA ARG A 18 -2.56 -3.66 10.17
C ARG A 18 -2.35 -5.12 9.74
N ALA A 19 -3.39 -5.74 9.20
CA ALA A 19 -3.34 -7.12 8.72
C ALA A 19 -2.31 -7.31 7.60
N ILE A 20 -2.20 -6.34 6.67
CA ILE A 20 -1.22 -6.40 5.58
C ILE A 20 0.20 -6.17 6.13
N LEU A 21 0.36 -5.27 7.10
CA LEU A 21 1.65 -5.03 7.74
C LEU A 21 2.15 -6.29 8.47
N ASP A 22 1.29 -6.95 9.24
CA ASP A 22 1.65 -8.18 9.96
C ASP A 22 2.06 -9.30 8.97
N LEU A 23 1.38 -9.42 7.83
CA LEU A 23 1.77 -10.34 6.76
C LEU A 23 3.14 -9.98 6.14
N ALA A 24 3.42 -8.69 5.91
CA ALA A 24 4.70 -8.25 5.39
C ALA A 24 5.85 -8.55 6.37
N ILE A 25 5.62 -8.35 7.67
CA ILE A 25 6.57 -8.70 8.73
C ILE A 25 6.78 -10.22 8.80
N ALA A 26 5.71 -11.01 8.69
CA ALA A 26 5.82 -12.47 8.64
C ALA A 26 6.62 -12.94 7.42
N ALA A 27 6.38 -12.33 6.24
CA ALA A 27 7.09 -12.65 5.01
C ALA A 27 8.60 -12.35 5.09
N LYS A 28 9.01 -11.30 5.83
CA LYS A 28 10.42 -10.97 6.07
C LYS A 28 11.20 -12.12 6.73
N ASN A 29 10.52 -12.93 7.53
CA ASN A 29 11.13 -14.05 8.27
C ASN A 29 10.90 -15.41 7.57
N TYR A 30 10.16 -15.46 6.47
CA TYR A 30 9.85 -16.71 5.77
C TYR A 30 10.96 -17.09 4.78
N THR A 31 11.71 -18.14 5.09
CA THR A 31 12.85 -18.62 4.27
C THR A 31 12.44 -19.16 2.89
N GLY A 32 11.15 -19.45 2.69
CA GLY A 32 10.60 -19.87 1.40
C GLY A 32 10.20 -18.71 0.47
N PHE A 33 10.25 -17.46 0.95
CA PHE A 33 9.94 -16.30 0.12
C PHE A 33 11.20 -15.85 -0.62
N PRO A 34 11.20 -15.77 -1.96
CA PRO A 34 12.41 -15.44 -2.71
C PRO A 34 12.73 -13.94 -2.72
N PHE A 35 11.93 -13.09 -2.06
CA PHE A 35 12.09 -11.64 -2.05
C PHE A 35 12.44 -11.11 -0.65
N LYS A 36 13.24 -10.05 -0.61
CA LYS A 36 13.44 -9.27 0.61
C LYS A 36 12.25 -8.32 0.78
N VAL A 37 11.62 -8.33 1.96
CA VAL A 37 10.53 -7.41 2.27
C VAL A 37 11.04 -6.28 3.17
N ILE A 38 10.74 -5.04 2.79
CA ILE A 38 10.93 -3.84 3.60
C ILE A 38 9.55 -3.24 3.83
N ALA A 39 9.18 -3.03 5.10
CA ALA A 39 7.91 -2.40 5.45
C ALA A 39 8.15 -1.26 6.44
N ASN A 40 7.32 -0.22 6.36
CA ASN A 40 7.27 0.83 7.38
C ASN A 40 6.45 0.31 8.57
N ASP A 41 7.12 -0.22 9.59
CA ASP A 41 6.48 -0.74 10.80
C ASP A 41 6.12 0.35 11.82
N GLN A 42 6.52 1.59 11.56
CA GLN A 42 6.23 2.78 12.37
C GLN A 42 5.05 3.59 11.81
N ASP A 43 4.26 3.02 10.91
CA ASP A 43 3.10 3.74 10.41
C ASP A 43 2.01 3.86 11.49
N VAL A 44 1.77 5.09 11.93
CA VAL A 44 0.97 5.42 13.11
C VAL A 44 -0.53 5.55 12.84
N ALA A 45 -0.95 5.59 11.57
CA ALA A 45 -2.34 5.81 11.18
C ALA A 45 -3.05 4.52 10.71
N GLN A 46 -2.65 3.36 11.24
CA GLN A 46 -3.24 2.08 10.85
C GLN A 46 -4.78 2.07 11.04
N ASP A 47 -5.46 1.51 10.04
CA ASP A 47 -6.87 1.17 9.92
C ASP A 47 -7.88 2.33 9.90
N THR A 48 -7.47 3.56 10.27
CA THR A 48 -8.40 4.69 10.40
C THR A 48 -8.13 5.82 9.43
N GLY A 49 -6.87 6.07 9.06
CA GLY A 49 -6.46 7.30 8.35
C GLY A 49 -6.88 8.59 9.08
N ASN A 50 -7.37 8.50 10.31
CA ASN A 50 -8.00 9.59 11.05
C ASN A 50 -7.10 9.96 12.22
N VAL A 51 -6.26 10.96 11.98
CA VAL A 51 -5.34 11.53 12.96
C VAL A 51 -6.06 11.95 14.25
N GLY A 52 -7.33 12.36 14.17
CA GLY A 52 -8.14 12.73 15.33
C GLY A 52 -8.47 11.57 16.28
N THR A 53 -8.25 10.32 15.85
CA THR A 53 -8.41 9.13 16.70
C THR A 53 -7.13 8.75 17.46
N ILE A 54 -6.00 9.35 17.10
CA ILE A 54 -4.70 9.09 17.74
C ILE A 54 -4.62 9.93 19.01
N LYS A 55 -4.72 9.28 20.18
CA LYS A 55 -4.64 9.92 21.50
C LYS A 55 -3.19 10.15 21.95
N ASN A 56 -2.37 10.77 21.11
CA ASN A 56 -0.99 11.14 21.42
C ASN A 56 -0.78 12.65 21.22
N ASN A 57 -0.06 13.32 22.12
CA ASN A 57 0.22 14.75 22.04
C ASN A 57 1.05 15.12 20.81
N ASN A 58 1.79 14.17 20.23
CA ASN A 58 2.61 14.36 19.02
C ASN A 58 2.01 13.67 17.77
N ALA A 59 0.73 13.29 17.81
CA ALA A 59 0.09 12.52 16.74
C ALA A 59 0.24 13.15 15.35
N GLY A 60 0.20 14.48 15.25
CA GLY A 60 0.37 15.18 13.98
C GLY A 60 1.77 14.99 13.38
N ASP A 61 2.80 15.18 14.19
CA ASP A 61 4.20 15.02 13.77
C ASP A 61 4.49 13.57 13.41
N ASP A 62 4.04 12.62 14.24
CA ASP A 62 4.23 11.18 14.00
C ASP A 62 3.58 10.74 12.68
N VAL A 63 2.35 11.22 12.39
CA VAL A 63 1.67 10.94 11.12
C VAL A 63 2.43 11.55 9.96
N MET A 64 2.91 12.78 10.11
CA MET A 64 3.70 13.45 9.09
C MET A 64 4.98 12.67 8.80
N TYR A 65 5.75 12.29 9.82
CA TYR A 65 6.98 11.51 9.67
C TYR A 65 6.73 10.14 9.04
N SER A 66 5.68 9.42 9.47
CA SER A 66 5.28 8.16 8.84
C SER A 66 4.97 8.37 7.36
N THR A 67 4.18 9.40 7.04
CA THR A 67 3.77 9.71 5.67
C THR A 67 4.97 10.01 4.79
N PHE A 68 5.90 10.87 5.25
CA PHE A 68 7.13 11.19 4.50
C PHE A 68 8.03 9.97 4.31
N THR A 69 8.17 9.13 5.34
CA THR A 69 8.93 7.88 5.25
C THR A 69 8.33 6.95 4.19
N SER A 70 7.02 6.76 4.21
CA SER A 70 6.30 5.96 3.21
C SER A 70 6.44 6.54 1.80
N ILE A 71 6.38 7.87 1.64
CA ILE A 71 6.59 8.53 0.35
C ILE A 71 8.00 8.24 -0.15
N GLN A 72 9.03 8.49 0.67
CA GLN A 72 10.42 8.25 0.29
C GLN A 72 10.63 6.79 -0.12
N MET A 73 10.10 5.85 0.66
CA MET A 73 10.19 4.42 0.36
C MET A 73 9.57 4.06 -0.99
N GLN A 74 8.39 4.60 -1.32
CA GLN A 74 7.74 4.34 -2.62
C GLN A 74 8.39 5.06 -3.80
N LEU A 75 9.04 6.20 -3.59
CA LEU A 75 9.75 6.92 -4.68
C LEU A 75 11.09 6.26 -5.05
N MET A 76 11.58 5.33 -4.25
CA MET A 76 12.84 4.61 -4.50
C MET A 76 12.66 3.29 -5.26
N THR A 77 11.44 2.91 -5.62
CA THR A 77 11.18 1.64 -6.32
C THR A 77 11.30 1.79 -7.83
N GLY A 78 11.65 0.70 -8.52
CA GLY A 78 11.62 0.63 -9.99
C GLY A 78 10.24 0.33 -10.56
N ASP A 79 9.38 -0.36 -9.80
CA ASP A 79 8.00 -0.63 -10.15
C ASP A 79 7.13 -0.34 -8.91
N THR A 80 5.96 0.26 -9.12
CA THR A 80 5.04 0.64 -8.06
C THR A 80 3.65 0.13 -8.35
N ILE A 81 3.09 -0.68 -7.45
CA ILE A 81 1.71 -1.14 -7.52
C ILE A 81 0.90 -0.37 -6.49
N GLY A 82 -0.12 0.38 -6.95
CA GLY A 82 -0.87 1.30 -6.11
C GLY A 82 -2.38 1.12 -6.19
N ILE A 83 -3.07 1.63 -5.16
CA ILE A 83 -4.53 1.79 -5.12
C ILE A 83 -4.85 3.24 -5.50
N CYS A 84 -5.26 3.49 -6.74
CA CYS A 84 -5.42 4.84 -7.31
C CYS A 84 -6.60 5.65 -6.79
N CYS A 85 -7.52 5.07 -6.02
CA CYS A 85 -8.47 5.89 -5.26
C CYS A 85 -7.87 6.51 -3.99
N SER A 86 -6.66 6.10 -3.58
CA SER A 86 -5.95 6.78 -2.50
C SER A 86 -5.34 8.08 -3.03
N ASN A 87 -5.58 9.18 -2.33
CA ASN A 87 -4.89 10.45 -2.62
C ASN A 87 -3.37 10.33 -2.45
N PHE A 88 -2.92 9.43 -1.56
CA PHE A 88 -1.51 9.11 -1.40
C PHE A 88 -0.92 8.56 -2.70
N HIS A 89 -1.52 7.52 -3.30
CA HIS A 89 -1.01 6.93 -4.53
C HIS A 89 -1.15 7.85 -5.75
N LYS A 90 -2.15 8.74 -5.79
CA LYS A 90 -2.22 9.81 -6.81
C LYS A 90 -1.05 10.78 -6.69
N LEU A 91 -0.67 11.15 -5.47
CA LEU A 91 0.50 12.00 -5.25
C LEU A 91 1.79 11.31 -5.68
N ILE A 92 1.95 10.03 -5.32
CA ILE A 92 3.09 9.20 -5.74
C ILE A 92 3.17 9.10 -7.26
N SER A 93 2.07 8.80 -7.95
CA SER A 93 2.08 8.69 -9.41
C SER A 93 2.45 10.01 -10.10
N ILE A 94 2.02 11.15 -9.54
CA ILE A 94 2.43 12.49 -10.01
C ILE A 94 3.93 12.69 -9.84
N PHE A 95 4.51 12.32 -8.69
CA PHE A 95 5.95 12.43 -8.47
C PHE A 95 6.77 11.53 -9.37
N LEU A 96 6.33 10.29 -9.58
CA LEU A 96 7.00 9.32 -10.45
C LEU A 96 6.88 9.71 -11.94
N GLY A 97 5.72 10.22 -12.36
CA GLY A 97 5.45 10.59 -13.76
C GLY A 97 6.00 11.96 -14.18
N ASN A 98 6.06 12.92 -13.26
CA ASN A 98 6.50 14.30 -13.57
C ASN A 98 7.87 14.67 -12.98
N GLY A 99 8.47 13.81 -12.16
CA GLY A 99 9.77 14.05 -11.56
C GLY A 99 10.93 13.78 -12.52
N TYR A 100 11.85 14.72 -12.68
CA TYR A 100 13.10 14.56 -13.44
C TYR A 100 14.23 13.87 -12.64
N GLY A 101 13.89 12.91 -11.76
CA GLY A 101 14.86 12.18 -10.94
C GLY A 101 15.29 10.84 -11.54
N GLU A 102 16.34 10.23 -10.99
CA GLU A 102 16.93 8.93 -11.40
C GLU A 102 15.94 7.74 -11.40
N GLY A 103 14.72 7.96 -10.87
CA GLY A 103 13.53 7.11 -10.99
C GLY A 103 12.65 7.36 -12.22
N SER A 104 13.14 8.04 -13.25
CA SER A 104 12.42 8.37 -14.50
C SER A 104 11.96 7.14 -15.33
N PHE A 105 12.16 5.93 -14.80
CA PHE A 105 11.76 4.65 -15.39
C PHE A 105 10.89 3.83 -14.43
N ASN A 106 10.15 4.48 -13.52
CA ASN A 106 9.21 3.75 -12.68
C ASN A 106 7.98 3.32 -13.49
N ASN A 107 7.64 2.03 -13.44
CA ASN A 107 6.34 1.56 -13.93
C ASN A 107 5.33 1.62 -12.78
N PHE A 108 4.38 2.55 -12.87
CA PHE A 108 3.28 2.64 -11.93
C PHE A 108 2.06 1.87 -12.47
N GLU A 109 1.64 0.82 -11.76
CA GLU A 109 0.45 0.04 -12.07
C GLU A 109 -0.69 0.33 -11.10
N CYS A 110 -1.84 0.66 -11.67
CA CYS A 110 -3.05 0.94 -10.93
C CYS A 110 -3.89 -0.32 -10.73
N LEU A 111 -4.11 -0.76 -9.48
CA LEU A 111 -4.90 -1.97 -9.22
C LEU A 111 -6.37 -1.86 -9.67
N GLN A 112 -6.94 -0.66 -9.76
CA GLN A 112 -8.30 -0.46 -10.27
C GLN A 112 -8.42 -0.76 -11.77
N GLU A 113 -7.31 -0.59 -12.50
CA GLU A 113 -7.23 -0.67 -13.95
C GLU A 113 -6.44 -1.90 -14.42
N ASN A 114 -6.02 -2.77 -13.48
CA ASN A 114 -5.22 -3.96 -13.75
C ASN A 114 -5.85 -4.81 -14.88
N GLU A 115 -5.07 -5.24 -15.86
CA GLU A 115 -5.59 -6.01 -16.98
C GLU A 115 -6.21 -7.34 -16.54
N ASN A 116 -5.65 -7.97 -15.48
CA ASN A 116 -6.17 -9.18 -14.88
C ASN A 116 -7.27 -8.86 -13.85
N PRO A 117 -8.53 -9.27 -14.10
CA PRO A 117 -9.64 -9.00 -13.18
C PRO A 117 -9.47 -9.59 -11.77
N ALA A 118 -8.63 -10.62 -11.61
CA ALA A 118 -8.37 -11.25 -10.32
C ALA A 118 -7.57 -10.36 -9.36
N TYR A 119 -6.82 -9.40 -9.89
CA TYR A 119 -6.03 -8.45 -9.09
C TYR A 119 -6.71 -7.08 -8.96
N ARG A 120 -7.90 -6.91 -9.55
CA ARG A 120 -8.61 -5.63 -9.49
C ARG A 120 -9.18 -5.35 -8.11
N VAL A 121 -8.87 -4.16 -7.58
CA VAL A 121 -9.39 -3.70 -6.28
C VAL A 121 -10.51 -2.67 -6.49
N CYS A 122 -11.65 -2.88 -5.81
CA CYS A 122 -12.75 -1.90 -5.77
C CYS A 122 -12.38 -0.67 -4.94
N CYS A 123 -12.79 0.51 -5.38
CA CYS A 123 -12.85 1.68 -4.52
C CYS A 123 -14.25 1.81 -3.93
N LYS A 124 -14.36 2.03 -2.61
CA LYS A 124 -15.64 2.16 -1.90
C LYS A 124 -16.57 3.27 -2.43
N TRP A 125 -16.05 4.19 -3.23
CA TRP A 125 -16.71 5.46 -3.60
C TRP A 125 -17.17 5.47 -5.07
N THR A 126 -16.73 4.49 -5.86
CA THR A 126 -17.07 4.39 -7.28
C THR A 126 -18.21 3.39 -7.44
N ASN A 127 -19.40 3.88 -7.81
CA ASN A 127 -20.58 3.04 -8.11
C ASN A 127 -20.41 2.12 -9.35
N THR A 128 -19.21 2.03 -9.91
CA THR A 128 -18.89 1.16 -11.05
C THR A 128 -18.67 -0.27 -10.58
N GLN A 129 -19.75 -1.05 -10.65
CA GLN A 129 -19.84 -2.47 -10.32
C GLN A 129 -19.09 -3.38 -11.31
N VAL A 130 -17.76 -3.39 -11.34
CA VAL A 130 -17.02 -4.58 -11.78
C VAL A 130 -15.66 -4.64 -11.09
N SER A 131 -15.62 -5.13 -9.85
CA SER A 131 -14.38 -5.67 -9.30
C SER A 131 -14.71 -6.83 -8.37
N ILE A 132 -13.89 -7.88 -8.41
CA ILE A 132 -14.19 -9.15 -7.76
C ILE A 132 -13.90 -8.99 -6.27
N ILE A 133 -14.93 -8.75 -5.47
CA ILE A 133 -14.85 -8.93 -4.03
C ILE A 133 -14.66 -10.43 -3.79
N PRO A 134 -13.56 -10.90 -3.15
CA PRO A 134 -13.41 -12.30 -2.79
C PRO A 134 -14.64 -12.74 -1.98
N SER A 135 -15.28 -13.82 -2.41
CA SER A 135 -16.61 -14.26 -2.02
C SER A 135 -16.79 -14.69 -0.55
N GLY A 136 -15.87 -14.32 0.35
CA GLY A 136 -15.87 -14.74 1.76
C GLY A 136 -16.50 -13.77 2.76
N ASN A 137 -16.79 -12.51 2.39
CA ASN A 137 -17.20 -11.48 3.39
C ASN A 137 -18.33 -10.54 2.93
N LYS A 138 -19.31 -11.04 2.18
CA LYS A 138 -20.51 -10.26 1.80
C LYS A 138 -21.41 -9.90 2.98
N HIS A 139 -21.23 -10.51 4.16
CA HIS A 139 -22.15 -10.34 5.28
C HIS A 139 -21.90 -9.12 6.18
N LEU A 140 -20.77 -8.43 6.06
CA LEU A 140 -20.37 -7.36 6.98
C LEU A 140 -20.58 -5.92 6.46
N MET A 141 -21.01 -5.73 5.21
CA MET A 141 -21.12 -4.38 4.62
C MET A 141 -22.54 -3.79 4.62
N ASN A 142 -23.57 -4.51 5.08
CA ASN A 142 -24.97 -4.07 4.93
C ASN A 142 -25.61 -3.42 6.17
N THR A 143 -24.86 -3.21 7.26
CA THR A 143 -25.43 -2.71 8.54
C THR A 143 -25.02 -1.30 8.95
N ARG A 144 -24.23 -0.55 8.14
CA ARG A 144 -23.81 0.83 8.51
C ARG A 144 -24.29 1.95 7.58
N TYR A 145 -25.15 1.67 6.60
CA TYR A 145 -25.67 2.70 5.68
C TYR A 145 -27.19 2.93 5.77
N GLN A 146 -27.80 2.69 6.94
CA GLN A 146 -29.18 3.12 7.22
C GLN A 146 -29.29 4.22 8.30
N GLN A 147 -28.16 4.79 8.75
CA GLN A 147 -28.20 5.89 9.73
C GLN A 147 -27.07 6.90 9.47
N MET A 148 -27.16 7.64 8.36
CA MET A 148 -26.70 9.03 8.23
C MET A 148 -27.54 9.73 7.18
#